data_AF-W4LM09-F1
#
_entry.id   AF-W4LM09-F1
#
_cell.length_a   1.000
_cell.length_b   1.000
_cell.length_c   1.000
_cell.angle_alpha   90.00
_cell.angle_beta   90.00
_cell.angle_gamma   90.00
#
_symmetry.space_group_name_H-M   'P 1'
#
loop_
_entity.id
_entity.type
_entity.pdbx_description
1 polymer ?
#
loop_
_entity_poly.entity_id
_entity_poly.type
_entity_poly.pdbx_seq_one_letter_code
_entity_poly.pdbx_strand_id
1 'polypeptide(L)'
;LPVLTMLAIYTGLLLSHAGFVPLWSKQFLPVLFLNSGMTTGVAAVGLMFLLTWPFLKEPDGDPRRVVRWMSLAVVVLILLEGYELYQFMTSLAASGGAQQVPTGQFVAPKGGAQAYAYVTQGALAPWFWWGIIGVGLGIPLLLTIVEFIVSPWARVVATAKFAMILVGGAILRFVIVWGGDLKAPLPFPPSKWPIPPVTGG
;
A
#
# COMPACT_ATOMS: atom_id res chain seq x y z
N LEU A 1 -15.22 3.90 14.89
CA LEU A 1 -13.83 4.35 14.60
C LEU A 1 -12.75 3.54 15.33
N PRO A 2 -12.70 3.45 16.68
CA PRO A 2 -11.52 2.91 17.38
C PRO A 2 -11.21 1.45 17.06
N VAL A 3 -12.24 0.61 16.89
CA VAL A 3 -12.07 -0.81 16.54
C VAL A 3 -11.47 -1.02 15.14
N LEU A 4 -11.87 -0.21 14.16
CA LEU A 4 -11.35 -0.30 12.78
C LEU A 4 -9.90 0.19 12.70
N THR A 5 -9.59 1.27 13.42
CA THR A 5 -8.21 1.75 13.58
C THR A 5 -7.34 0.68 14.23
N MET A 6 -7.84 0.03 15.29
CA MET A 6 -7.12 -1.04 15.97
C MET A 6 -6.90 -2.25 15.06
N LEU A 7 -7.90 -2.64 14.26
CA LEU A 7 -7.78 -3.73 13.28
C LEU A 7 -6.73 -3.42 12.20
N ALA A 8 -6.78 -2.23 11.59
CA ALA A 8 -5.84 -1.84 10.53
C ALA A 8 -4.40 -1.79 11.04
N ILE A 9 -4.18 -1.21 12.23
CA ILE A 9 -2.87 -1.19 12.88
C ILE A 9 -2.43 -2.61 13.22
N TYR A 10 -3.32 -3.44 13.77
CA TYR A 10 -3.01 -4.82 14.12
C TYR A 10 -2.60 -5.65 12.90
N THR A 11 -3.31 -5.53 11.76
CA THR A 11 -2.92 -6.19 10.52
C THR A 11 -1.54 -5.74 10.05
N GLY A 12 -1.26 -4.44 10.08
CA GLY A 12 0.07 -3.92 9.73
C GLY A 12 1.17 -4.41 10.68
N LEU A 13 0.89 -4.48 11.98
CA LEU A 13 1.81 -4.98 12.99
C LEU A 13 2.09 -6.48 12.82
N LEU A 14 1.07 -7.29 12.52
CA LEU A 14 1.22 -8.72 12.25
C LEU A 14 2.15 -8.97 11.07
N LEU A 15 1.97 -8.24 9.95
CA LEU A 15 2.90 -8.35 8.82
C LEU A 15 4.31 -7.91 9.22
N SER A 16 4.47 -6.79 9.94
CA SER A 16 5.82 -6.32 10.31
C SER A 16 6.55 -7.19 11.35
N HIS A 17 5.85 -8.10 12.02
CA HIS A 17 6.45 -9.02 12.98
C HIS A 17 7.13 -10.22 12.32
N ALA A 18 6.84 -10.51 11.05
CA ALA A 18 7.55 -11.51 10.27
C ALA A 18 8.90 -10.93 9.80
N GLY A 19 9.91 -11.02 10.67
CA GLY A 19 11.24 -10.41 10.51
C GLY A 19 12.12 -10.95 9.38
N PHE A 20 11.58 -11.76 8.47
CA PHE A 20 12.30 -12.33 7.33
C PHE A 20 12.02 -11.61 6.01
N VAL A 21 11.07 -10.67 6.00
CA VAL A 21 10.65 -9.94 4.80
C VAL A 21 11.15 -8.48 4.88
N PRO A 22 12.09 -8.06 4.02
CA PRO A 22 12.61 -6.70 4.03
C PRO A 22 11.54 -5.62 3.76
N LEU A 23 10.49 -5.97 3.01
CA LEU A 23 9.38 -5.08 2.69
C LEU A 23 8.49 -4.78 3.91
N TRP A 24 8.51 -5.61 4.96
CA TRP A 24 7.61 -5.49 6.10
C TRP A 24 8.21 -4.67 7.24
N SER A 25 8.47 -3.40 6.97
CA SER A 25 9.05 -2.48 7.96
C SER A 25 8.13 -2.25 9.17
N LYS A 26 8.69 -2.24 10.39
CA LYS A 26 7.92 -2.01 11.63
C LYS A 26 7.40 -0.59 11.79
N GLN A 27 8.05 0.38 11.16
CA GLN A 27 7.73 1.79 11.32
C GLN A 27 6.73 2.30 10.28
N PHE A 28 6.93 1.98 8.99
CA PHE A 28 6.16 2.60 7.91
C PHE A 28 4.94 1.79 7.49
N LEU A 29 5.01 0.45 7.56
CA LEU A 29 3.93 -0.41 7.06
C LEU A 29 2.61 -0.23 7.84
N PRO A 30 2.59 -0.19 9.19
CA PRO A 30 1.33 0.01 9.92
C PRO A 30 0.67 1.35 9.61
N VAL A 31 1.46 2.40 9.44
CA VAL A 31 0.97 3.75 9.13
C VAL A 31 0.39 3.79 7.71
N LEU A 32 1.11 3.24 6.72
CA LEU A 32 0.67 3.13 5.33
C LEU A 32 -0.66 2.35 5.22
N PHE A 33 -0.81 1.23 5.94
CA PHE A 33 -2.05 0.44 5.96
C PHE A 33 -3.21 1.18 6.60
N LEU A 34 -2.94 1.97 7.65
CA LEU A 34 -3.96 2.76 8.31
C LEU A 34 -4.47 3.87 7.38
N ASN A 35 -3.56 4.66 6.81
CA ASN A 35 -3.90 5.77 5.92
C ASN A 35 -4.59 5.26 4.65
N SER A 36 -4.03 4.27 3.97
CA SER A 36 -4.66 3.63 2.80
C SER A 36 -6.03 3.00 3.13
N GLY A 37 -6.19 2.47 4.36
CA GLY A 37 -7.47 2.02 4.89
C GLY A 37 -8.50 3.13 5.05
N MET A 38 -8.08 4.31 5.51
CA MET A 38 -8.95 5.49 5.57
C MET A 38 -9.32 5.98 4.17
N THR A 39 -8.36 6.10 3.24
CA THR A 39 -8.61 6.53 1.85
C THR A 39 -9.63 5.63 1.17
N THR A 40 -9.44 4.31 1.25
CA THR A 40 -10.37 3.32 0.69
C THR A 40 -11.73 3.33 1.38
N GLY A 41 -11.79 3.54 2.70
CA GLY A 41 -13.05 3.69 3.43
C GLY A 41 -13.86 4.91 2.98
N VAL A 42 -13.22 6.08 2.84
CA VAL A 42 -13.87 7.30 2.35
C VAL A 42 -14.34 7.10 0.91
N ALA A 43 -13.54 6.46 0.06
CA ALA A 43 -13.92 6.16 -1.32
C ALA A 43 -15.11 5.18 -1.40
N ALA A 44 -15.14 4.14 -0.56
CA ALA A 44 -16.25 3.19 -0.51
C ALA A 44 -17.57 3.86 -0.11
N VAL A 45 -17.55 4.69 0.93
CA VAL A 45 -18.73 5.43 1.39
C VAL A 45 -19.17 6.45 0.33
N GLY A 46 -18.22 7.14 -0.31
CA GLY A 46 -18.51 8.13 -1.35
C GLY A 46 -19.12 7.50 -2.59
N LEU A 47 -18.62 6.33 -2.98
CA LEU A 47 -19.19 5.54 -4.07
C LEU A 47 -20.59 5.05 -3.73
N MET A 48 -20.79 4.49 -2.53
CA MET A 48 -22.09 4.03 -2.06
C MET A 48 -23.11 5.17 -2.06
N PHE A 49 -22.74 6.33 -1.51
CA PHE A 49 -23.59 7.52 -1.50
C PHE A 49 -24.01 7.94 -2.91
N LEU A 50 -23.07 8.00 -3.86
CA LEU A 50 -23.38 8.37 -5.24
C LEU A 50 -24.30 7.36 -5.95
N LEU A 51 -24.19 6.07 -5.63
CA LEU A 51 -24.99 5.01 -6.23
C LEU A 51 -26.41 4.97 -5.66
N THR A 52 -26.58 5.20 -4.35
CA THR A 52 -27.90 5.16 -3.69
C THR A 52 -28.66 6.47 -3.82
N TRP A 53 -27.97 7.60 -3.97
CA TRP A 53 -28.56 8.93 -4.14
C TRP A 53 -29.74 9.01 -5.13
N PRO A 54 -29.65 8.49 -6.38
CA PRO A 54 -30.79 8.56 -7.31
C PRO A 54 -32.03 7.78 -6.84
N PHE A 55 -31.88 6.82 -5.93
CA PHE A 55 -32.97 5.99 -5.43
C PHE A 55 -33.62 6.56 -4.16
N LEU A 56 -32.89 7.35 -3.36
CA LEU A 56 -33.33 7.77 -2.03
C LEU A 56 -34.37 8.91 -2.02
N LYS A 57 -34.73 9.49 -3.18
CA LYS A 57 -35.74 10.58 -3.33
C LYS A 57 -35.65 11.65 -2.21
N GLU A 58 -34.43 12.05 -1.84
CA GLU A 58 -34.24 13.12 -0.85
C GLU A 58 -34.63 14.49 -1.45
N PRO A 59 -35.55 15.26 -0.84
CA PRO A 59 -36.12 16.45 -1.47
C PRO A 59 -35.18 17.68 -1.54
N ASP A 60 -34.25 17.86 -0.58
CA ASP A 60 -33.60 19.18 -0.36
C ASP A 60 -32.07 19.16 -0.15
N GLY A 61 -31.40 18.00 -0.21
CA GLY A 61 -29.95 17.92 0.00
C GLY A 61 -29.14 18.29 -1.24
N ASP A 62 -28.07 19.10 -1.11
CA ASP A 62 -27.09 19.31 -2.18
C ASP A 62 -25.99 18.21 -2.13
N PRO A 63 -26.06 17.16 -2.99
CA PRO A 63 -25.09 16.08 -2.99
C PRO A 63 -23.70 16.57 -3.40
N ARG A 64 -23.60 17.70 -4.12
CA ARG A 64 -22.32 18.25 -4.57
C ARG A 64 -21.49 18.72 -3.39
N ARG A 65 -22.12 19.27 -2.35
CA ARG A 65 -21.41 19.69 -1.14
C ARG A 65 -20.78 18.50 -0.42
N VAL A 66 -21.52 17.41 -0.25
CA VAL A 66 -21.01 16.18 0.39
C VAL A 66 -19.86 15.59 -0.42
N VAL A 67 -20.05 15.40 -1.73
CA VAL A 67 -19.03 14.87 -2.63
C VAL A 67 -17.78 15.75 -2.64
N ARG A 68 -17.92 17.08 -2.60
CA ARG A 68 -16.79 18.01 -2.55
C ARG A 68 -15.97 17.84 -1.27
N TRP A 69 -16.59 17.71 -0.11
CA TRP A 69 -15.88 17.47 1.16
C TRP A 69 -15.17 16.11 1.17
N MET A 70 -15.83 15.07 0.67
CA MET A 70 -15.22 13.75 0.54
C MET A 70 -14.02 13.77 -0.42
N SER A 71 -14.15 14.50 -1.52
CA SER A 71 -13.07 14.68 -2.50
C SER A 71 -11.88 15.42 -1.93
N LEU A 72 -12.12 16.47 -1.13
CA LEU A 72 -11.05 17.17 -0.41
C LEU A 72 -10.35 16.26 0.61
N ALA A 73 -11.12 15.49 1.39
CA ALA A 73 -10.56 14.53 2.35
C ALA A 73 -9.70 13.48 1.64
N VAL A 74 -10.19 12.93 0.51
CA VAL A 74 -9.44 11.99 -0.32
C VAL A 74 -8.15 12.59 -0.85
N VAL A 75 -8.14 13.83 -1.32
CA VAL A 75 -6.91 14.48 -1.79
C VAL A 75 -5.87 14.58 -0.67
N VAL A 76 -6.28 15.00 0.53
CA VAL A 76 -5.38 15.08 1.68
C VAL A 76 -4.80 13.70 2.03
N LEU A 77 -5.64 12.66 2.06
CA LEU A 77 -5.21 11.29 2.35
C LEU A 77 -4.29 10.71 1.26
N ILE A 78 -4.58 10.98 -0.02
CA ILE A 78 -3.74 10.57 -1.16
C ILE A 78 -2.36 11.23 -1.09
N LEU A 79 -2.29 12.52 -0.76
CA LEU A 79 -1.01 13.23 -0.60
C LEU A 79 -0.21 12.66 0.57
N LEU A 80 -0.89 12.36 1.68
CA LEU A 80 -0.27 11.69 2.83
C LEU A 80 0.22 10.28 2.44
N GLU A 81 -0.56 9.51 1.69
CA GLU A 81 -0.21 8.16 1.24
C GLU A 81 1.00 8.19 0.30
N GLY A 82 1.05 9.16 -0.62
CA GLY A 82 2.22 9.40 -1.46
C GLY A 82 3.48 9.76 -0.65
N TYR A 83 3.34 10.59 0.39
CA TYR A 83 4.45 10.95 1.28
C TYR A 83 4.96 9.76 2.10
N GLU A 84 4.05 8.98 2.69
CA GLU A 84 4.38 7.76 3.44
C GLU A 84 5.04 6.70 2.55
N LEU A 85 4.51 6.52 1.33
CA LEU A 85 5.07 5.60 0.34
C LEU A 85 6.48 6.06 -0.10
N TYR A 86 6.68 7.37 -0.29
CA TYR A 86 8.00 7.92 -0.60
C TYR A 86 9.00 7.64 0.53
N GLN A 87 8.65 7.96 1.78
CA GLN A 87 9.51 7.69 2.95
C GLN A 87 9.80 6.19 3.11
N PHE A 88 8.79 5.35 2.87
CA PHE A 88 8.97 3.90 2.89
C PHE A 88 9.97 3.44 1.82
N MET A 89 9.82 3.90 0.57
CA MET A 89 10.70 3.50 -0.54
C MET A 89 12.13 4.03 -0.38
N THR A 90 12.31 5.27 0.11
CA THR A 90 13.64 5.80 0.41
C THR A 90 14.30 5.06 1.58
N SER A 91 13.53 4.69 2.61
CA SER A 91 14.03 3.86 3.71
C SER A 91 14.49 2.48 3.23
N LEU A 92 13.76 1.86 2.29
CA LEU A 92 14.15 0.58 1.70
C LEU A 92 15.43 0.70 0.88
N ALA A 93 15.53 1.72 0.03
CA ALA A 93 16.73 2.01 -0.75
C ALA A 93 17.96 2.28 0.15
N ALA A 94 17.79 3.06 1.21
CA ALA A 94 18.84 3.38 2.18
C ALA A 94 19.22 2.18 3.07
N SER A 95 18.30 1.23 3.27
CA SER A 95 18.52 0.04 4.09
C SER A 95 19.39 -1.04 3.45
N GLY A 96 20.07 -0.77 2.33
CA GLY A 96 21.05 -1.68 1.70
C GLY A 96 22.33 -1.94 2.50
N GLY A 97 22.47 -1.37 3.70
CA GLY A 97 23.62 -1.59 4.57
C GLY A 97 23.62 -2.97 5.23
N ALA A 98 24.78 -3.63 5.21
CA ALA A 98 25.16 -4.78 6.04
C ALA A 98 24.51 -4.79 7.44
N GLN A 99 23.76 -5.84 7.81
CA GLN A 99 23.44 -6.10 9.21
C GLN A 99 24.63 -6.84 9.82
N GLN A 100 25.37 -6.18 10.71
CA GLN A 100 26.42 -6.86 11.48
C GLN A 100 25.75 -7.85 12.43
N VAL A 101 25.95 -9.14 12.18
CA VAL A 101 25.57 -10.18 13.12
C VAL A 101 26.60 -10.14 14.26
N PRO A 102 26.19 -10.22 15.55
CA PRO A 102 27.09 -10.12 16.70
C PRO A 102 28.27 -11.13 16.71
N THR A 103 28.23 -12.16 15.87
CA THR A 103 29.22 -13.24 15.80
C THR A 103 30.46 -12.88 14.96
N GLY A 104 30.54 -11.68 14.37
CA GLY A 104 31.77 -11.17 13.70
C GLY A 104 32.25 -11.95 12.46
N GLN A 105 31.61 -13.06 12.11
CA GLN A 105 32.04 -13.94 11.00
C GLN A 105 31.15 -13.84 9.76
N PHE A 106 29.96 -13.25 9.86
CA PHE A 106 29.03 -13.12 8.73
C PHE A 106 28.28 -11.79 8.76
N VAL A 107 28.31 -11.10 7.62
CA VAL A 107 27.52 -9.90 7.35
C VAL A 107 26.36 -10.32 6.46
N ALA A 108 25.17 -10.47 7.04
CA ALA A 108 23.97 -10.72 6.23
C ALA A 108 23.57 -9.41 5.54
N PRO A 109 23.43 -9.36 4.21
CA PRO A 109 22.94 -8.17 3.54
C PRO A 109 21.48 -7.93 3.98
N LYS A 110 21.18 -6.70 4.41
CA LYS A 110 19.79 -6.28 4.56
C LYS A 110 19.16 -6.31 3.18
N GLY A 111 18.15 -7.15 2.99
CA GLY A 111 17.47 -7.32 1.70
C GLY A 111 16.62 -6.10 1.28
N GLY A 112 16.73 -4.95 1.95
CA GLY A 112 15.90 -3.78 1.68
C GLY A 112 16.17 -3.13 0.33
N ALA A 113 17.44 -3.01 -0.07
CA ALA A 113 17.79 -2.54 -1.42
C ALA A 113 17.35 -3.54 -2.50
N GLN A 114 17.40 -4.84 -2.21
CA GLN A 114 16.89 -5.88 -3.11
C GLN A 114 15.36 -5.84 -3.21
N ALA A 115 14.66 -5.60 -2.11
CA ALA A 115 13.21 -5.42 -2.09
C ALA A 115 12.79 -4.13 -2.84
N TYR A 116 13.54 -3.05 -2.67
CA TYR A 116 13.34 -1.81 -3.45
C TYR A 116 13.50 -2.08 -4.95
N ALA A 117 14.58 -2.74 -5.36
CA ALA A 117 14.81 -3.10 -6.75
C ALA A 117 13.71 -4.03 -7.29
N TYR A 118 13.23 -4.99 -6.49
CA TYR A 118 12.16 -5.89 -6.90
C TYR A 118 10.81 -5.20 -7.08
N VAL A 119 10.48 -4.25 -6.21
CA VAL A 119 9.23 -3.48 -6.29
C VAL A 119 9.28 -2.46 -7.44
N THR A 120 10.43 -1.85 -7.72
CA THR A 120 10.55 -0.77 -8.72
C THR A 120 10.99 -1.23 -10.10
N GLN A 121 11.77 -2.31 -10.19
CA GLN A 121 12.39 -2.83 -11.42
C GLN A 121 12.13 -4.33 -11.65
N GLY A 122 11.67 -5.06 -10.63
CA GLY A 122 11.38 -6.48 -10.71
C GLY A 122 9.98 -6.82 -11.18
N ALA A 123 9.51 -8.02 -10.87
CA ALA A 123 8.20 -8.52 -11.28
C ALA A 123 7.01 -7.70 -10.73
N LEU A 124 7.22 -6.98 -9.62
CA LEU A 124 6.21 -6.10 -9.02
C LEU A 124 6.22 -4.68 -9.60
N ALA A 125 7.18 -4.33 -10.45
CA ALA A 125 7.30 -2.99 -11.03
C ALA A 125 6.03 -2.52 -11.77
N PRO A 126 5.37 -3.34 -12.62
CA PRO A 126 4.16 -2.88 -13.31
C PRO A 126 3.03 -2.55 -12.32
N TRP A 127 2.89 -3.35 -11.26
CA TRP A 127 1.88 -3.15 -10.23
C TRP A 127 2.18 -1.92 -9.36
N PHE A 128 3.45 -1.66 -9.08
CA PHE A 128 3.86 -0.47 -8.36
C PHE A 128 3.62 0.80 -9.20
N TRP A 129 4.17 0.88 -10.40
CA TRP A 129 4.11 2.09 -11.22
C TRP A 129 2.72 2.36 -11.80
N TRP A 130 2.15 1.39 -12.50
CA TRP A 130 0.83 1.60 -13.11
C TRP A 130 -0.28 1.46 -12.08
N GLY A 131 -0.17 0.50 -11.16
CA GLY A 131 -1.20 0.25 -10.16
C GLY A 131 -1.20 1.24 -8.99
N ILE A 132 -0.12 1.36 -8.24
CA ILE A 132 -0.11 2.24 -7.05
C ILE A 132 0.05 3.70 -7.48
N ILE A 133 1.13 4.01 -8.22
CA ILE A 133 1.43 5.40 -8.60
C ILE A 133 0.43 5.92 -9.63
N GLY A 134 0.09 5.15 -10.66
CA GLY A 134 -0.87 5.54 -11.68
C GLY A 134 -2.31 5.49 -11.19
N VAL A 135 -2.82 4.28 -10.95
CA VAL A 135 -4.23 4.02 -10.62
C VAL A 135 -4.60 4.48 -9.20
N GLY A 136 -3.74 4.28 -8.20
CA GLY A 136 -4.04 4.62 -6.80
C GLY A 136 -3.82 6.08 -6.42
N LEU A 137 -2.83 6.75 -7.02
CA LEU A 137 -2.46 8.12 -6.66
C LEU A 137 -2.69 9.12 -7.80
N GLY A 138 -2.06 8.90 -8.96
CA GLY A 138 -2.00 9.87 -10.06
C GLY A 138 -3.35 10.15 -10.71
N ILE A 139 -4.02 9.11 -11.21
CA ILE A 139 -5.31 9.24 -11.90
C ILE A 139 -6.38 9.83 -10.96
N PRO A 140 -6.59 9.36 -9.72
CA PRO A 140 -7.59 9.94 -8.82
C PRO A 140 -7.34 11.43 -8.50
N LEU A 141 -6.07 11.83 -8.40
CA LEU A 141 -5.68 13.23 -8.16
C LEU A 141 -6.00 14.11 -9.38
N LEU A 142 -5.69 13.63 -10.60
CA LEU A 142 -6.07 14.30 -11.85
C LEU A 142 -7.59 14.40 -12.01
N LEU A 143 -8.32 13.31 -11.75
CA LEU A 143 -9.78 13.29 -11.80
C LEU A 143 -10.40 14.28 -10.80
N THR A 144 -9.76 14.49 -9.65
CA THR A 144 -10.23 15.50 -8.70
C THR A 144 -10.12 16.91 -9.27
N ILE A 145 -9.02 17.24 -9.98
CA ILE A 145 -8.89 18.54 -10.66
C ILE A 145 -9.97 18.70 -11.73
N VAL A 146 -10.20 17.67 -12.55
CA VAL A 146 -11.24 17.67 -13.59
C VAL A 146 -12.64 17.83 -12.98
N GLU A 147 -12.93 17.17 -11.85
CA GLU A 147 -14.19 17.30 -11.13
C GLU A 147 -14.45 18.74 -10.67
N PHE A 148 -13.41 19.46 -10.24
CA PHE A 148 -13.53 20.85 -9.81
C PHE A 148 -13.75 21.83 -10.98
N ILE A 149 -13.18 21.54 -12.16
CA ILE A 149 -13.25 22.41 -13.34
C ILE A 149 -14.52 22.14 -14.15
N VAL A 150 -14.87 20.86 -14.35
CA VAL A 150 -15.90 20.42 -15.30
C VAL A 150 -17.16 19.98 -14.56
N SER A 151 -18.05 20.95 -14.29
CA SER A 151 -19.32 20.71 -13.58
C SER A 151 -20.30 19.70 -14.22
N PRO A 152 -20.46 19.57 -15.56
CA PRO A 152 -21.51 18.69 -16.11
C PRO A 152 -21.20 17.19 -15.93
N TRP A 153 -19.92 16.82 -15.85
CA TRP A 153 -19.48 15.43 -15.72
C TRP A 153 -19.01 15.06 -14.29
N ALA A 154 -19.15 15.99 -13.34
CA ALA A 154 -18.61 15.85 -11.98
C ALA A 154 -19.06 14.57 -11.28
N ARG A 155 -20.32 14.14 -11.47
CA ARG A 155 -20.81 12.89 -10.87
C ARG A 155 -20.10 11.65 -11.43
N VAL A 156 -19.99 11.55 -12.76
CA VAL A 156 -19.34 10.41 -13.42
C VAL A 156 -17.85 10.37 -13.08
N VAL A 157 -17.19 11.53 -13.09
CA VAL A 157 -15.79 11.68 -12.69
C VAL A 157 -15.58 11.26 -11.24
N ALA A 158 -16.45 11.68 -10.32
CA ALA A 158 -16.37 11.30 -8.91
C ALA A 158 -16.60 9.79 -8.70
N THR A 159 -17.58 9.18 -9.38
CA THR A 159 -17.81 7.73 -9.34
C THR A 159 -16.59 6.96 -9.85
N ALA A 160 -16.05 7.35 -11.01
CA ALA A 160 -14.87 6.72 -11.59
C ALA A 160 -13.66 6.86 -10.64
N LYS A 161 -13.45 8.06 -10.08
CA LYS A 161 -12.39 8.33 -9.10
C LYS A 161 -12.49 7.41 -7.88
N PHE A 162 -13.66 7.31 -7.25
CA PHE A 162 -13.81 6.47 -6.06
C PHE A 162 -13.59 4.99 -6.37
N ALA A 163 -14.07 4.50 -7.52
CA ALA A 163 -13.78 3.14 -7.96
C ALA A 163 -12.26 2.94 -8.17
N MET A 164 -11.59 3.91 -8.77
CA MET A 164 -10.14 3.86 -9.01
C MET A 164 -9.33 3.78 -7.71
N ILE A 165 -9.73 4.55 -6.69
CA ILE A 165 -9.09 4.53 -5.36
C ILE A 165 -9.25 3.17 -4.69
N LEU A 166 -10.42 2.55 -4.80
CA LEU A 166 -10.64 1.20 -4.25
C LEU A 166 -9.73 0.17 -4.93
N VAL A 167 -9.61 0.25 -6.26
CA VAL A 167 -8.70 -0.61 -7.03
C VAL A 167 -7.24 -0.35 -6.65
N GLY A 168 -6.82 0.90 -6.56
CA GLY A 168 -5.45 1.26 -6.16
C GLY A 168 -5.09 0.78 -4.76
N GLY A 169 -6.00 0.93 -3.79
CA GLY A 169 -5.80 0.41 -2.44
C GLY A 169 -5.75 -1.12 -2.37
N ALA A 170 -6.51 -1.82 -3.22
CA ALA A 170 -6.41 -3.27 -3.34
C ALA A 170 -5.06 -3.70 -3.94
N ILE A 171 -4.59 -3.00 -4.98
CA ILE A 171 -3.28 -3.26 -5.59
C ILE A 171 -2.14 -3.00 -4.60
N LEU A 172 -2.20 -1.92 -3.81
CA LEU A 172 -1.19 -1.64 -2.78
C LEU A 172 -1.07 -2.81 -1.79
N ARG A 173 -2.20 -3.33 -1.30
CA ARG A 173 -2.20 -4.51 -0.41
C ARG A 173 -1.64 -5.74 -1.13
N PHE A 174 -2.00 -5.96 -2.39
CA PHE A 174 -1.46 -7.06 -3.19
C PHE A 174 0.07 -6.96 -3.32
N VAL A 175 0.61 -5.79 -3.67
CA VAL A 175 2.07 -5.57 -3.80
C VAL A 175 2.79 -5.81 -2.48
N ILE A 176 2.24 -5.35 -1.35
CA ILE A 176 2.89 -5.57 -0.04
C ILE A 176 2.88 -7.03 0.37
N VAL A 177 1.77 -7.76 0.13
CA VAL A 177 1.67 -9.18 0.48
C VAL A 177 2.56 -10.03 -0.43
N TRP A 178 2.46 -9.84 -1.75
CA TRP A 178 3.24 -10.61 -2.72
C TRP A 178 4.73 -10.25 -2.69
N GLY A 179 5.05 -8.99 -2.40
CA GLY A 179 6.43 -8.56 -2.17
C GLY A 179 7.07 -9.19 -0.94
N GLY A 180 6.28 -9.83 -0.06
CA GLY A 180 6.78 -10.64 1.04
C GLY A 180 7.29 -12.04 0.67
N ASP A 181 7.13 -12.44 -0.59
CA ASP A 181 7.77 -13.66 -1.09
C ASP A 181 9.30 -13.51 -1.17
N LEU A 182 9.78 -12.28 -1.36
CA LEU A 182 11.20 -11.97 -1.20
C LEU A 182 11.59 -12.01 0.28
N LYS A 183 12.36 -13.04 0.62
CA LYS A 183 12.93 -13.24 1.95
C LYS A 183 14.38 -12.80 1.98
N ALA A 184 14.78 -12.17 3.07
CA ALA A 184 16.19 -11.89 3.33
C ALA A 184 16.97 -13.21 3.48
N PRO A 185 18.28 -13.23 3.15
CA PRO A 185 19.12 -14.39 3.42
C PRO A 185 19.09 -14.75 4.90
N LEU A 186 19.05 -16.03 5.20
CA LEU A 186 19.02 -16.53 6.58
C LEU A 186 20.34 -16.17 7.29
N PRO A 187 20.30 -15.78 8.58
CA PRO A 187 21.49 -15.44 9.35
C PRO A 187 22.30 -16.67 9.79
N PHE A 188 21.84 -17.88 9.50
CA PHE A 188 22.56 -19.11 9.79
C PHE A 188 23.17 -19.71 8.51
N PRO A 189 24.38 -20.28 8.59
CA PRO A 189 24.99 -20.93 7.44
C PRO A 189 24.13 -22.11 6.98
N PRO A 190 24.13 -22.44 5.68
CA PRO A 190 23.57 -23.70 5.21
C PRO A 190 24.20 -24.84 6.01
N SER A 191 23.37 -25.76 6.52
CA SER A 191 23.87 -26.92 7.26
C SER A 191 24.78 -27.72 6.33
N LYS A 192 26.08 -27.71 6.63
CA LYS A 192 27.07 -28.53 5.90
C LYS A 192 27.10 -29.97 6.41
N TRP A 193 26.02 -30.45 7.03
CA TRP A 193 25.99 -31.84 7.50
C TRP A 193 26.25 -32.74 6.30
N PRO A 194 27.31 -33.58 6.34
CA PRO A 194 27.51 -34.58 5.32
C PRO A 194 26.25 -35.42 5.31
N ILE A 195 25.58 -35.49 4.15
CA ILE A 195 24.50 -36.45 3.96
C ILE A 195 25.18 -37.81 4.18
N PRO A 196 24.79 -38.60 5.18
CA PRO A 196 25.40 -39.91 5.37
C PRO A 196 25.25 -40.66 4.04
N PRO A 197 26.33 -41.27 3.51
CA PRO A 197 26.24 -42.02 2.27
C PRO A 197 25.13 -43.06 2.46
N VAL A 198 24.20 -43.11 1.50
CA VAL A 198 23.20 -44.16 1.45
C VAL A 198 23.96 -45.47 1.25
N THR A 199 24.29 -46.15 2.35
CA THR A 199 24.88 -47.48 2.31
C THR A 199 23.79 -48.46 1.88
N GLY A 200 23.80 -48.75 0.59
CA GLY A 200 23.35 -49.98 -0.10
C GLY A 200 22.13 -50.73 0.42
N GLY A 201 21.14 -50.87 -0.47
CA GLY A 201 20.48 -52.15 -0.73
C GLY A 201 20.88 -52.62 -2.12
#